data_AF-A0A4Q9PZS7-F1
#
_entry.id   AF-A0A4Q9PZS7-F1
#
_cell.length_a   1.000
_cell.length_b   1.000
_cell.length_c   1.000
_cell.angle_alpha   90.00
_cell.angle_beta   90.00
_cell.angle_gamma   90.00
#
_symmetry.space_group_name_H-M   'P 1'
#
loop_
_entity.id
_entity.type
_entity.pdbx_description
1 polymer ?
#
loop_
_entity_poly.entity_id
_entity_poly.type
_entity_poly.pdbx_seq_one_letter_code
_entity_poly.pdbx_strand_id
1 'polypeptide(L)'
;MGGVRRPSSAVINQWVMDSDDATQQLFLTVQEWDMLGKIASLLEVFTKVTKEMSRSGTPTLPYALPMYERMRKCLNDHARDEKVSPDIRNAAAAGLEKLLEYYDLAKASQYTILATMLHPSLRLNWLTSVYGDDCREGYRALFTHVYTTYEAASLNAQTPPPAPPTQADNSDFLSEVCTVQRIPHRDIGSDDATQRVFSAMEEIDRYLRGEGGSGTFHDPLKWWRHLFQY
;
A
#
# COMPACT_ATOMS: atom_id res chain seq x y z
N MET A 1 3.16 -10.87 41.61
CA MET A 1 4.42 -10.11 41.40
C MET A 1 4.83 -10.27 39.95
N GLY A 2 4.67 -9.22 39.15
CA GLY A 2 4.84 -9.26 37.70
C GLY A 2 6.32 -9.31 37.31
N GLY A 3 6.67 -10.28 36.47
CA GLY A 3 8.02 -10.47 35.95
C GLY A 3 8.46 -9.27 35.11
N VAL A 4 9.52 -8.61 35.57
CA VAL A 4 10.25 -7.61 34.81
C VAL A 4 10.86 -8.31 33.59
N ARG A 5 10.38 -7.97 32.38
CA ARG A 5 11.08 -8.36 31.15
C ARG A 5 12.46 -7.73 31.19
N ARG A 6 13.50 -8.56 31.33
CA ARG A 6 14.87 -8.11 31.19
C ARG A 6 15.07 -7.57 29.76
N PRO A 7 15.70 -6.42 29.57
CA PRO A 7 15.98 -5.90 28.23
C PRO A 7 16.85 -6.90 27.47
N SER A 8 16.56 -7.14 26.19
CA SER A 8 17.23 -8.15 25.36
C SER A 8 18.77 -7.99 25.34
N SER A 9 19.28 -6.77 25.52
CA SER A 9 20.70 -6.49 25.65
C SER A 9 21.34 -7.15 26.89
N ALA A 10 20.63 -7.23 28.02
CA ALA A 10 21.13 -7.84 29.24
C ALA A 10 21.23 -9.38 29.12
N VAL A 11 20.35 -10.00 28.34
CA VAL A 11 20.38 -11.46 28.09
C VAL A 11 21.51 -11.81 27.13
N ILE A 12 21.71 -10.99 26.10
CA ILE A 12 22.84 -11.13 25.17
C ILE A 12 24.16 -10.94 25.93
N ASN A 13 24.28 -9.89 26.74
CA ASN A 13 25.49 -9.61 27.51
C ASN A 13 25.80 -10.72 28.53
N GLN A 14 24.78 -11.34 29.14
CA GLN A 14 24.99 -12.47 30.04
C GLN A 14 25.57 -13.68 29.30
N TRP A 15 25.07 -13.99 28.10
CA TRP A 15 25.59 -15.08 27.26
C TRP A 15 27.01 -14.78 26.76
N VAL A 16 27.29 -13.53 26.39
CA VAL A 16 28.61 -13.03 25.96
C VAL A 16 29.69 -13.26 27.02
N MET A 17 29.36 -13.13 28.31
CA MET A 17 30.31 -13.30 29.41
C MET A 17 30.63 -14.78 29.73
N ASP A 18 29.75 -15.71 29.32
CA ASP A 18 29.92 -17.16 29.53
C ASP A 18 30.59 -17.87 28.34
N SER A 19 31.05 -17.12 27.32
CA SER A 19 31.56 -17.66 26.05
C SER A 19 33.09 -17.74 26.02
N ASP A 20 33.64 -18.89 25.61
CA ASP A 20 35.09 -19.19 25.50
C ASP A 20 35.86 -18.18 24.62
N ASP A 21 37.17 -17.97 24.87
CA ASP A 21 38.04 -17.04 24.09
C ASP A 21 38.01 -17.29 22.57
N ALA A 22 37.72 -18.52 22.14
CA ALA A 22 37.58 -18.88 20.71
C ALA A 22 36.33 -18.25 20.04
N THR A 23 35.31 -17.90 20.82
CA THR A 23 34.07 -17.28 20.33
C THR A 23 34.11 -15.75 20.41
N GLN A 24 35.09 -15.17 21.10
CA GLN A 24 35.23 -13.72 21.19
C GLN A 24 35.47 -13.03 19.83
N GLN A 25 36.13 -13.73 18.91
CA GLN A 25 36.38 -13.25 17.56
C GLN A 25 35.10 -13.19 16.69
N LEU A 26 34.02 -13.82 17.13
CA LEU A 26 32.72 -13.83 16.45
C LEU A 26 31.79 -12.71 16.96
N PHE A 27 32.19 -11.96 18.00
CA PHE A 27 31.38 -10.86 18.49
C PHE A 27 31.44 -9.67 17.55
N LEU A 28 30.27 -9.11 17.27
CA LEU A 28 30.16 -7.85 16.56
C LEU A 28 30.77 -6.73 17.41
N THR A 29 31.66 -5.98 16.78
CA THR A 29 32.20 -4.73 17.28
C THR A 29 31.10 -3.69 17.43
N VAL A 30 31.36 -2.63 18.20
CA VAL A 30 30.43 -1.50 18.35
C VAL A 30 30.06 -0.88 16.99
N GLN A 31 31.03 -0.79 16.07
CA GLN A 31 30.82 -0.26 14.73
C GLN A 31 29.88 -1.15 13.89
N GLU A 32 30.01 -2.47 14.01
CA GLU A 32 29.12 -3.41 13.33
C GLU A 32 27.71 -3.39 13.90
N TRP A 33 27.55 -3.22 15.22
CA TRP A 33 26.24 -2.99 15.83
C TRP A 33 25.59 -1.69 15.34
N ASP A 34 26.36 -0.61 15.22
CA ASP A 34 25.86 0.66 14.67
C ASP A 34 25.45 0.50 13.19
N MET A 35 26.22 -0.24 12.41
CA MET A 35 25.89 -0.56 11.02
C MET A 35 24.61 -1.39 10.93
N LEU A 36 24.46 -2.40 11.78
CA LEU A 36 23.26 -3.23 11.86
C LEU A 36 22.03 -2.39 12.22
N GLY A 37 22.17 -1.42 13.13
CA GLY A 37 21.12 -0.46 13.45
C GLY A 37 20.67 0.36 12.24
N LYS A 38 21.61 0.81 11.40
CA LYS A 38 21.31 1.53 10.15
C LYS A 38 20.59 0.63 9.14
N ILE A 39 21.03 -0.61 8.99
CA ILE A 39 20.37 -1.60 8.12
C ILE A 39 18.94 -1.87 8.62
N ALA A 40 18.75 -2.06 9.92
CA ALA A 40 17.43 -2.27 10.51
C ALA A 40 16.49 -1.08 10.26
N SER A 41 17.01 0.15 10.37
CA SER A 41 16.25 1.36 10.05
C SER A 41 15.86 1.42 8.57
N LEU A 42 16.77 1.05 7.66
CA LEU A 42 16.48 0.99 6.22
C LEU A 42 15.37 -0.04 5.91
N LEU A 43 15.40 -1.19 6.59
CA LEU A 43 14.46 -2.28 6.39
C LEU A 43 13.10 -2.07 7.08
N GLU A 44 12.97 -1.09 7.98
CA GLU A 44 11.76 -0.85 8.76
C GLU A 44 10.51 -0.65 7.88
N VAL A 45 10.67 -0.01 6.71
CA VAL A 45 9.58 0.19 5.75
C VAL A 45 9.00 -1.15 5.27
N PHE A 46 9.84 -2.16 5.04
CA PHE A 46 9.41 -3.49 4.61
C PHE A 46 8.65 -4.20 5.72
N THR A 47 9.07 -4.04 6.98
CA THR A 47 8.36 -4.58 8.14
C THR A 47 6.95 -3.98 8.24
N LYS A 48 6.82 -2.66 8.09
CA LYS A 48 5.50 -1.98 8.12
C LYS A 48 4.59 -2.45 6.99
N VAL A 49 5.12 -2.49 5.76
CA VAL A 49 4.39 -2.97 4.59
C VAL A 49 3.95 -4.42 4.77
N THR A 50 4.86 -5.30 5.18
CA THR A 50 4.57 -6.74 5.35
C THR A 50 3.48 -6.94 6.40
N LYS A 51 3.56 -6.22 7.51
CA LYS A 51 2.54 -6.28 8.56
C LYS A 51 1.16 -5.85 8.05
N GLU A 52 1.11 -4.78 7.26
CA GLU A 52 -0.14 -4.29 6.67
C GLU A 52 -0.71 -5.26 5.64
N MET A 53 0.12 -5.75 4.73
CA MET A 53 -0.26 -6.66 3.66
C MET A 53 -0.59 -8.09 4.14
N SER A 54 -0.21 -8.43 5.37
CA SER A 54 -0.51 -9.72 6.01
C SER A 54 -1.78 -9.69 6.88
N ARG A 55 -2.52 -8.57 6.90
CA ARG A 55 -3.78 -8.48 7.65
C ARG A 55 -4.84 -9.39 7.05
N SER A 56 -5.57 -10.07 7.92
CA SER A 56 -6.78 -10.81 7.55
C SER A 56 -8.02 -9.92 7.64
N GLY A 57 -9.05 -10.25 6.86
CA GLY A 57 -10.35 -9.55 6.93
C GLY A 57 -10.41 -8.18 6.25
N THR A 58 -9.30 -7.70 5.66
CA THR A 58 -9.24 -6.46 4.88
C THR A 58 -8.72 -6.74 3.46
N PRO A 59 -9.25 -6.08 2.42
CA PRO A 59 -8.74 -6.27 1.05
C PRO A 59 -7.35 -5.66 0.94
N THR A 60 -6.30 -6.47 0.77
CA THR A 60 -4.92 -5.98 0.67
C THR A 60 -4.47 -5.68 -0.75
N LEU A 61 -5.13 -6.28 -1.75
CA LEU A 61 -4.79 -6.13 -3.16
C LEU A 61 -4.81 -4.67 -3.68
N PRO A 62 -5.76 -3.79 -3.28
CA PRO A 62 -5.75 -2.38 -3.68
C PRO A 62 -4.50 -1.60 -3.22
N TYR A 63 -3.83 -2.07 -2.16
CA TYR A 63 -2.66 -1.40 -1.61
C TYR A 63 -1.35 -1.95 -2.16
N ALA A 64 -1.36 -3.00 -2.98
CA ALA A 64 -0.13 -3.58 -3.52
C ALA A 64 0.74 -2.54 -4.24
N LEU A 65 0.17 -1.79 -5.20
CA LEU A 65 0.91 -0.75 -5.92
C LEU A 65 1.35 0.41 -5.00
N PRO A 66 0.46 0.98 -4.14
CA PRO A 66 0.89 1.96 -3.12
C PRO A 66 2.05 1.52 -2.23
N MET A 67 2.03 0.26 -1.77
CA MET A 67 3.07 -0.27 -0.89
C MET A 67 4.41 -0.43 -1.61
N TYR A 68 4.41 -0.94 -2.84
CA TYR A 68 5.62 -0.98 -3.67
C TYR A 68 6.17 0.41 -3.92
N GLU A 69 5.31 1.37 -4.25
CA GLU A 69 5.72 2.75 -4.50
C GLU A 69 6.34 3.40 -3.24
N ARG A 70 5.79 3.12 -2.05
CA ARG A 70 6.36 3.58 -0.78
C ARG A 70 7.74 3.01 -0.52
N MET A 71 7.92 1.70 -0.68
CA MET A 71 9.23 1.05 -0.49
C MET A 71 10.24 1.58 -1.51
N ARG A 72 9.82 1.79 -2.76
CA ARG A 72 10.64 2.32 -3.84
C ARG A 72 11.16 3.72 -3.51
N LYS A 73 10.27 4.64 -3.07
CA LYS A 73 10.65 5.98 -2.65
C LYS A 73 11.64 5.94 -1.49
N CYS A 74 11.35 5.17 -0.44
CA CYS A 74 12.21 5.04 0.73
C CYS A 74 13.64 4.59 0.36
N LEU A 75 13.77 3.53 -0.46
CA LEU A 75 15.07 3.03 -0.89
C LEU A 75 15.80 4.01 -1.82
N ASN A 76 15.08 4.63 -2.75
CA ASN A 76 15.64 5.62 -3.65
C ASN A 76 16.17 6.85 -2.89
N ASP A 77 15.45 7.31 -1.87
CA ASP A 77 15.86 8.45 -1.04
C ASP A 77 17.14 8.11 -0.27
N HIS A 78 17.23 6.92 0.33
CA HIS A 78 18.45 6.46 1.00
C HIS A 78 19.64 6.25 0.04
N ALA A 79 19.41 5.72 -1.16
CA ALA A 79 20.47 5.52 -2.15
C ALA A 79 21.08 6.85 -2.63
N ARG A 80 20.27 7.93 -2.64
CA ARG A 80 20.65 9.25 -3.14
C ARG A 80 21.09 10.22 -2.03
N ASP A 81 20.86 9.91 -0.77
CA ASP A 81 21.27 10.77 0.34
C ASP A 81 22.79 10.69 0.59
N GLU A 82 23.50 11.75 0.20
CA GLU A 82 24.95 11.87 0.39
C GLU A 82 25.38 11.90 1.87
N LYS A 83 24.45 12.15 2.80
CA LYS A 83 24.70 12.10 4.25
C LYS A 83 24.77 10.68 4.78
N VAL A 84 24.26 9.70 4.03
CA VAL A 84 24.26 8.29 4.38
C VAL A 84 25.57 7.64 3.92
N SER A 85 26.09 6.68 4.69
CA SER A 85 27.36 6.03 4.36
C SER A 85 27.30 5.31 3.01
N PRO A 86 28.41 5.23 2.26
CA PRO A 86 28.46 4.55 0.96
C PRO A 86 27.90 3.12 1.01
N ASP A 87 28.18 2.37 2.08
CA ASP A 87 27.72 0.99 2.23
C ASP A 87 26.20 0.89 2.31
N ILE A 88 25.54 1.78 3.08
CA ILE A 88 24.08 1.81 3.20
C ILE A 88 23.45 2.31 1.90
N ARG A 89 24.07 3.28 1.22
CA ARG A 89 23.59 3.75 -0.09
C ARG A 89 23.63 2.63 -1.13
N ASN A 90 24.73 1.87 -1.16
CA ASN A 90 24.89 0.72 -2.05
C ASN A 90 23.89 -0.39 -1.71
N ALA A 91 23.67 -0.67 -0.42
CA ALA A 91 22.65 -1.62 0.02
C ALA A 91 21.23 -1.17 -0.39
N ALA A 92 20.91 0.12 -0.24
CA ALA A 92 19.62 0.67 -0.66
C ALA A 92 19.43 0.60 -2.18
N ALA A 93 20.48 0.87 -2.96
CA ALA A 93 20.45 0.73 -4.42
C ALA A 93 20.24 -0.72 -4.87
N ALA A 94 20.93 -1.68 -4.25
CA ALA A 94 20.73 -3.10 -4.54
C ALA A 94 19.32 -3.59 -4.13
N GLY A 95 18.83 -3.12 -2.98
CA GLY A 95 17.44 -3.37 -2.56
C GLY A 95 16.43 -2.78 -3.52
N LEU A 96 16.71 -1.60 -4.09
CA LEU A 96 15.83 -0.91 -5.03
C LEU A 96 15.75 -1.68 -6.34
N GLU A 97 16.89 -2.12 -6.86
CA GLU A 97 16.97 -2.99 -8.04
C GLU A 97 16.09 -4.22 -7.86
N LYS A 98 16.25 -4.93 -6.73
CA LYS A 98 15.45 -6.14 -6.46
C LYS A 98 13.96 -5.84 -6.29
N LEU A 99 13.62 -4.73 -5.65
CA LEU A 99 12.23 -4.31 -5.47
C LEU A 99 11.55 -4.03 -6.82
N LEU A 100 12.26 -3.41 -7.74
CA LEU A 100 11.71 -3.03 -9.05
C LEU A 100 11.30 -4.25 -9.87
N GLU A 101 12.02 -5.38 -9.78
CA GLU A 101 11.61 -6.63 -10.42
C GLU A 101 10.17 -7.04 -10.04
N TYR A 102 9.86 -7.04 -8.75
CA TYR A 102 8.52 -7.42 -8.26
C TYR A 102 7.50 -6.32 -8.48
N TYR A 103 7.92 -5.06 -8.41
CA TYR A 103 7.03 -3.94 -8.68
C TYR A 103 6.59 -3.93 -10.16
N ASP A 104 7.48 -4.27 -11.09
CA ASP A 104 7.14 -4.39 -12.51
C ASP A 104 6.15 -5.53 -12.75
N LEU A 105 6.32 -6.68 -12.11
CA LEU A 105 5.33 -7.77 -12.13
C LEU A 105 3.99 -7.33 -11.55
N ALA A 106 4.00 -6.57 -10.45
CA ALA A 106 2.79 -6.04 -9.85
C ALA A 106 2.09 -5.04 -10.80
N LYS A 107 2.82 -4.16 -11.48
CA LYS A 107 2.26 -3.21 -12.47
C LYS A 107 1.74 -3.91 -13.73
N ALA A 108 2.33 -5.04 -14.12
CA ALA A 108 1.88 -5.81 -15.28
C ALA A 108 0.58 -6.58 -15.01
N SER A 109 0.22 -6.80 -13.75
CA SER A 109 -1.02 -7.48 -13.39
C SER A 109 -2.22 -6.55 -13.52
N GLN A 110 -3.19 -6.91 -14.37
CA GLN A 110 -4.45 -6.17 -14.44
C GLN A 110 -5.19 -6.18 -13.09
N TYR A 111 -5.04 -7.23 -12.28
CA TYR A 111 -5.78 -7.37 -11.02
C TYR A 111 -5.33 -6.37 -9.95
N THR A 112 -4.02 -6.07 -9.86
CA THR A 112 -3.50 -5.07 -8.94
C THR A 112 -3.94 -3.66 -9.36
N ILE A 113 -3.90 -3.37 -10.66
CA ILE A 113 -4.40 -2.11 -11.24
C ILE A 113 -5.89 -1.96 -10.94
N LEU A 114 -6.71 -2.95 -11.31
CA LEU A 114 -8.16 -2.90 -11.12
C LEU A 114 -8.53 -2.80 -9.64
N ALA A 115 -7.88 -3.56 -8.76
CA ALA A 115 -8.14 -3.47 -7.32
C ALA A 115 -7.83 -2.07 -6.78
N THR A 116 -6.73 -1.45 -7.23
CA THR A 116 -6.37 -0.07 -6.90
C THR A 116 -7.43 0.90 -7.42
N MET A 117 -7.90 0.72 -8.66
CA MET A 117 -8.93 1.56 -9.27
C MET A 117 -10.29 1.44 -8.58
N LEU A 118 -10.66 0.24 -8.11
CA LEU A 118 -11.90 -0.02 -7.37
C LEU A 118 -11.88 0.51 -5.93
N HIS A 119 -10.73 0.98 -5.45
CA HIS A 119 -10.67 1.61 -4.14
C HIS A 119 -11.10 3.08 -4.24
N PRO A 120 -12.17 3.51 -3.53
CA PRO A 120 -12.79 4.82 -3.70
C PRO A 120 -11.88 6.02 -3.35
N SER A 121 -10.83 5.78 -2.58
CA SER A 121 -9.86 6.81 -2.17
C SER A 121 -8.57 6.82 -3.01
N LEU A 122 -8.41 5.86 -3.91
CA LEU A 122 -7.25 5.77 -4.81
C LEU A 122 -7.71 6.09 -6.24
N ARG A 123 -8.54 5.21 -6.81
CA ARG A 123 -9.10 5.32 -8.16
C ARG A 123 -8.02 5.62 -9.21
N LEU A 124 -8.46 6.20 -10.34
CA LEU A 124 -7.59 6.64 -11.41
C LEU A 124 -6.64 7.77 -10.97
N ASN A 125 -7.08 8.63 -10.05
CA ASN A 125 -6.31 9.78 -9.58
C ASN A 125 -4.98 9.37 -8.93
N TRP A 126 -4.98 8.31 -8.12
CA TRP A 126 -3.73 7.81 -7.54
C TRP A 126 -2.76 7.32 -8.63
N LEU A 127 -3.25 6.50 -9.57
CA LEU A 127 -2.44 5.95 -10.66
C LEU A 127 -1.82 7.06 -11.53
N THR A 128 -2.61 8.06 -11.92
CA THR A 128 -2.10 9.16 -12.75
C THR A 128 -1.15 10.07 -11.99
N SER A 129 -1.29 10.19 -10.67
CA SER A 129 -0.33 10.94 -9.87
C SER A 129 1.06 10.28 -9.77
N VAL A 130 1.10 8.95 -9.86
CA VAL A 130 2.33 8.16 -9.74
C VAL A 130 2.98 7.92 -11.11
N TYR A 131 2.17 7.59 -12.12
CA TYR A 131 2.63 7.16 -13.44
C TYR A 131 2.49 8.23 -14.52
N GLY A 132 1.91 9.40 -14.18
CA GLY A 132 1.64 10.49 -15.13
C GLY A 132 0.28 10.34 -15.82
N ASP A 133 -0.19 11.41 -16.46
CA ASP A 133 -1.51 11.46 -17.09
C ASP A 133 -1.59 10.65 -18.40
N ASP A 134 -0.46 10.32 -19.04
CA ASP A 134 -0.43 9.62 -20.33
C ASP A 134 -1.04 8.20 -20.25
N CYS A 135 -1.03 7.58 -19.07
CA CYS A 135 -1.60 6.25 -18.84
C CYS A 135 -3.12 6.26 -18.57
N ARG A 136 -3.72 7.45 -18.41
CA ARG A 136 -5.12 7.63 -17.99
C ARG A 136 -6.11 6.87 -18.87
N GLU A 137 -6.00 7.06 -20.19
CA GLU A 137 -6.91 6.43 -21.15
C GLU A 137 -6.74 4.92 -21.20
N GLY A 138 -5.51 4.41 -21.04
CA GLY A 138 -5.24 2.98 -20.98
C GLY A 138 -5.92 2.31 -19.77
N TYR A 139 -5.79 2.92 -18.58
CA TYR A 139 -6.44 2.41 -17.38
C TYR A 139 -7.96 2.54 -17.43
N ARG A 140 -8.47 3.64 -17.97
CA ARG A 140 -9.90 3.81 -18.21
C ARG A 140 -10.44 2.72 -19.13
N ALA A 141 -9.79 2.47 -20.27
CA ALA A 141 -10.19 1.44 -21.21
C ALA A 141 -10.17 0.04 -20.58
N LEU A 142 -9.16 -0.29 -19.79
CA LEU A 142 -9.08 -1.55 -19.04
C LEU A 142 -10.26 -1.70 -18.08
N PHE A 143 -10.56 -0.67 -17.28
CA PHE A 143 -11.66 -0.69 -16.32
C PHE A 143 -13.01 -0.88 -17.01
N THR A 144 -13.26 -0.12 -18.09
CA THR A 144 -14.46 -0.25 -18.91
C THR A 144 -14.60 -1.64 -19.51
N HIS A 145 -13.52 -2.20 -20.07
CA HIS A 145 -13.54 -3.54 -20.66
C HIS A 145 -13.93 -4.61 -19.64
N VAL A 146 -13.36 -4.56 -18.43
CA VAL A 146 -13.67 -5.51 -17.36
C VAL A 146 -15.08 -5.33 -16.84
N TYR A 147 -15.55 -4.09 -16.68
CA TYR A 147 -16.94 -3.81 -16.33
C TYR A 147 -17.90 -4.45 -17.34
N THR A 148 -17.75 -4.18 -18.63
CA THR A 148 -18.65 -4.70 -19.68
C THR A 148 -18.61 -6.23 -19.72
N THR A 149 -17.43 -6.83 -19.53
CA THR A 149 -17.28 -8.30 -19.47
C THR A 149 -18.03 -8.88 -18.27
N TYR A 150 -17.92 -8.23 -17.11
CA TYR A 150 -18.61 -8.67 -15.89
C TYR A 150 -20.12 -8.46 -15.98
N GLU A 151 -20.58 -7.34 -16.52
CA GLU A 151 -22.00 -7.03 -16.77
C GLU A 151 -22.62 -8.09 -17.69
N ALA A 152 -21.97 -8.42 -18.81
CA ALA A 152 -22.39 -9.47 -19.73
C ALA A 152 -22.45 -10.85 -19.06
N ALA A 153 -21.51 -11.17 -18.17
CA ALA A 153 -21.49 -12.43 -17.42
C ALA A 153 -22.54 -12.47 -16.28
N SER A 154 -22.83 -11.32 -15.65
CA SER A 154 -23.75 -11.20 -14.52
C SER A 154 -25.20 -11.49 -14.90
N LEU A 155 -25.56 -11.28 -16.17
CA LEU A 155 -26.85 -11.70 -16.75
C LEU A 155 -27.07 -13.22 -16.70
N ASN A 156 -26.00 -14.01 -16.47
CA ASN A 156 -26.03 -15.47 -16.45
C ASN A 156 -25.60 -16.09 -15.09
N ALA A 157 -25.29 -15.30 -14.06
CA ALA A 157 -24.67 -15.79 -12.82
C ALA A 157 -25.53 -15.55 -11.55
N GLN A 158 -25.55 -16.53 -10.65
CA GLN A 158 -26.08 -16.37 -9.29
C GLN A 158 -25.01 -15.77 -8.38
N THR A 159 -25.42 -14.84 -7.51
CA THR A 159 -24.55 -14.10 -6.60
C THR A 159 -23.86 -15.03 -5.60
N PRO A 160 -22.52 -15.02 -5.48
CA PRO A 160 -21.83 -15.74 -4.42
C PRO A 160 -22.19 -15.14 -3.03
N PRO A 161 -22.24 -15.97 -1.97
CA PRO A 161 -22.63 -15.51 -0.64
C PRO A 161 -21.66 -14.46 -0.08
N PRO A 162 -22.17 -13.44 0.64
CA PRO A 162 -21.34 -12.36 1.16
C PRO A 162 -20.36 -12.88 2.23
N ALA A 163 -19.09 -12.52 2.09
CA ALA A 163 -18.09 -12.75 3.13
C ALA A 163 -18.43 -11.93 4.40
N PRO A 164 -18.18 -12.48 5.60
CA PRO A 164 -18.55 -11.83 6.86
C PRO A 164 -17.85 -10.47 7.03
N PRO A 165 -18.56 -9.44 7.53
CA PRO A 165 -17.97 -8.13 7.81
C PRO A 165 -16.96 -8.23 8.94
N THR A 166 -15.76 -7.70 8.73
CA THR A 166 -14.70 -7.69 9.74
C THR A 166 -14.40 -6.26 10.17
N GLN A 167 -14.18 -6.08 11.47
CA GLN A 167 -13.93 -4.77 12.07
C GLN A 167 -12.58 -4.22 11.61
N ALA A 168 -12.61 -3.02 11.03
CA ALA A 168 -11.45 -2.24 10.66
C ALA A 168 -10.79 -1.62 11.90
N ASP A 169 -9.48 -1.83 12.05
CA ASP A 169 -8.65 -1.10 13.00
C ASP A 169 -8.05 0.14 12.32
N ASN A 170 -8.05 1.28 13.01
CA ASN A 170 -7.65 2.58 12.47
C ASN A 170 -6.12 2.71 12.46
N SER A 171 -5.47 2.19 11.41
CA SER A 171 -4.03 2.34 11.20
C SER A 171 -3.71 3.61 10.40
N ASP A 172 -2.98 4.55 11.00
CA ASP A 172 -2.51 5.80 10.38
C ASP A 172 -1.64 5.56 9.13
N PHE A 173 -0.99 4.40 9.05
CA PHE A 173 -0.06 4.04 7.98
C PHE A 173 -0.69 4.00 6.58
N LEU A 174 -1.93 3.50 6.43
CA LEU A 174 -2.57 3.47 5.10
C LEU A 174 -2.86 4.88 4.59
N SER A 175 -3.25 5.79 5.48
CA SER A 175 -3.46 7.20 5.14
C SER A 175 -2.15 7.80 4.62
N GLU A 176 -1.03 7.55 5.30
CA GLU A 176 0.28 8.05 4.88
C GLU A 176 0.72 7.51 3.51
N VAL A 177 0.55 6.21 3.26
CA VAL A 177 1.01 5.57 2.01
C VAL A 177 0.13 5.94 0.82
N CYS A 178 -1.18 6.04 1.04
CA CYS A 178 -2.15 6.15 -0.03
C CYS A 178 -2.52 7.60 -0.38
N THR A 179 -2.26 8.57 0.51
CA THR A 179 -2.62 9.96 0.25
C THR A 179 -1.66 10.59 -0.77
N VAL A 180 -2.21 11.07 -1.87
CA VAL A 180 -1.52 11.94 -2.82
C VAL A 180 -1.75 13.39 -2.40
N GLN A 181 -0.73 14.26 -2.51
CA GLN A 181 -0.93 15.71 -2.39
C GLN A 181 -1.99 16.15 -3.41
N ARG A 182 -3.18 16.54 -2.94
CA ARG A 182 -4.30 16.95 -3.79
C ARG A 182 -3.91 18.16 -4.64
N ILE A 183 -4.11 18.06 -5.95
CA ILE A 183 -4.48 19.21 -6.75
C ILE A 183 -5.81 19.73 -6.15
N PRO A 184 -5.96 21.03 -5.85
CA PRO A 184 -7.18 21.55 -5.24
C PRO A 184 -8.38 21.21 -6.13
N HIS A 185 -9.20 20.26 -5.69
CA HIS A 185 -10.53 20.07 -6.25
C HIS A 185 -11.33 21.31 -5.89
N ARG A 186 -11.89 21.98 -6.90
CA ARG A 186 -12.99 22.91 -6.69
C ARG A 186 -14.08 22.13 -5.96
N ASP A 187 -14.47 22.61 -4.79
CA ASP A 187 -15.70 22.23 -4.13
C ASP A 187 -16.84 22.51 -5.13
N ILE A 188 -17.26 21.47 -5.87
CA ILE A 188 -18.54 21.52 -6.57
C ILE A 188 -19.56 21.31 -5.46
N GLY A 189 -20.35 22.36 -5.26
CA GLY A 189 -21.27 22.49 -4.16
C GLY A 189 -22.18 21.28 -4.00
N SER A 190 -22.70 21.19 -2.79
CA SER A 190 -23.90 20.46 -2.41
C SER A 190 -25.08 20.90 -3.29
N ASP A 191 -25.09 20.50 -4.56
CA ASP A 191 -26.23 20.69 -5.44
C ASP A 191 -27.17 19.50 -5.32
N ASP A 192 -28.41 19.88 -5.03
CA ASP A 192 -29.64 19.12 -4.91
C ASP A 192 -29.64 17.79 -5.70
N ALA A 193 -29.72 16.68 -4.96
CA ALA A 193 -29.71 15.32 -5.48
C ALA A 193 -31.01 15.01 -6.24
N THR A 194 -31.17 15.59 -7.43
CA THR A 194 -32.11 15.07 -8.40
C THR A 194 -31.55 13.73 -8.87
N GLN A 195 -32.33 12.67 -8.63
CA GLN A 195 -32.03 11.28 -8.93
C GLN A 195 -31.91 11.06 -10.46
N ARG A 196 -30.81 11.51 -11.05
CA ARG A 196 -30.50 11.29 -12.45
C ARG A 196 -29.99 9.85 -12.59
N VAL A 197 -30.70 9.05 -13.37
CA VAL A 197 -30.23 7.71 -13.75
C VAL A 197 -29.10 7.90 -14.77
N PHE A 198 -27.89 7.54 -14.38
CA PHE A 198 -26.73 7.53 -15.29
C PHE A 198 -26.71 6.23 -16.09
N SER A 199 -26.31 6.29 -17.36
CA SER A 199 -25.90 5.10 -18.10
C SER A 199 -24.64 4.49 -17.47
N ALA A 200 -24.38 3.22 -17.74
CA ALA A 200 -23.20 2.54 -17.20
C ALA A 200 -21.87 3.26 -17.51
N MET A 201 -21.74 3.84 -18.70
CA MET A 201 -20.54 4.58 -19.10
C MET A 201 -20.42 5.91 -18.35
N GLU A 202 -21.53 6.62 -18.14
CA GLU A 202 -21.53 7.85 -17.34
C GLU A 202 -21.21 7.56 -15.87
N GLU A 203 -21.65 6.41 -15.34
CA GLU A 203 -21.33 5.98 -13.97
C GLU A 203 -19.84 5.65 -13.81
N ILE A 204 -19.25 4.94 -14.78
CA ILE A 204 -17.79 4.70 -14.79
C ILE A 204 -17.03 6.02 -14.78
N ASP A 205 -17.40 6.96 -15.65
CA ASP A 205 -16.72 8.24 -15.74
C ASP A 205 -16.89 9.07 -14.46
N ARG A 206 -18.10 9.09 -13.89
CA ARG A 206 -18.40 9.72 -12.60
C ARG A 206 -17.50 9.16 -11.49
N TYR A 207 -17.44 7.83 -11.38
CA TYR A 207 -16.63 7.15 -10.39
C TYR A 207 -15.15 7.48 -10.54
N LEU A 208 -14.60 7.32 -11.75
CA LEU A 208 -13.17 7.53 -12.03
C LEU A 208 -12.74 9.00 -11.80
N ARG A 209 -13.64 9.97 -11.96
CA ARG A 209 -13.38 11.39 -11.66
C ARG A 209 -13.25 11.71 -10.18
N GLY A 210 -13.66 10.82 -9.27
CA GLY A 210 -13.63 11.11 -7.84
C GLY A 210 -15.00 11.48 -7.25
N GLU A 211 -16.06 11.53 -8.05
CA GLU A 211 -17.40 11.93 -7.58
C GLU A 211 -17.96 10.90 -6.58
N GLY A 212 -18.83 11.33 -5.66
CA GLY A 212 -19.33 10.50 -4.55
C GLY A 212 -18.37 10.42 -3.34
N GLY A 213 -17.29 11.20 -3.35
CA GLY A 213 -16.35 11.31 -2.23
C GLY A 213 -15.40 10.12 -2.10
N SER A 214 -14.51 10.21 -1.11
CA SER A 214 -13.53 9.17 -0.78
C SER A 214 -14.08 8.23 0.29
N GLY A 215 -13.76 6.94 0.17
CA GLY A 215 -14.03 5.97 1.23
C GLY A 215 -12.98 6.03 2.34
N THR A 216 -13.17 5.22 3.38
CA THR A 216 -12.09 4.98 4.35
C THR A 216 -11.10 3.99 3.74
N PHE A 217 -9.81 4.19 4.00
CA PHE A 217 -8.78 3.25 3.53
C PHE A 217 -8.92 1.87 4.17
N HIS A 218 -9.47 1.75 5.38
CA HIS A 218 -9.57 0.44 6.05
C HIS A 218 -10.86 -0.31 5.76
N ASP A 219 -11.88 0.37 5.26
CA ASP A 219 -13.19 -0.22 4.99
C ASP A 219 -13.83 0.37 3.73
N PRO A 220 -13.20 0.12 2.56
CA PRO A 220 -13.74 0.61 1.29
C PRO A 220 -15.12 0.01 0.98
N LEU A 221 -15.45 -1.15 1.56
CA LEU A 221 -16.75 -1.81 1.36
C LEU A 221 -17.90 -1.05 2.00
N LYS A 222 -17.69 -0.34 3.11
CA LYS A 222 -18.71 0.58 3.65
C LYS A 222 -19.13 1.63 2.62
N TRP A 223 -18.17 2.22 1.91
CA TRP A 223 -18.47 3.20 0.86
C TRP A 223 -19.35 2.60 -0.22
N TRP A 224 -19.00 1.41 -0.71
CA TRP A 224 -19.81 0.68 -1.70
C TRP A 224 -21.22 0.36 -1.19
N ARG A 225 -21.38 -0.08 0.06
CA ARG A 225 -22.69 -0.40 0.64
C ARG A 225 -23.61 0.81 0.73
N HIS A 226 -23.09 1.99 1.08
CA HIS A 226 -23.90 3.20 1.15
C HIS A 226 -24.37 3.69 -0.23
N LEU A 227 -23.66 3.34 -1.31
CA LEU A 227 -24.05 3.70 -2.67
C LEU A 227 -25.21 2.85 -3.22
N PHE A 228 -25.41 1.63 -2.71
CA PHE A 228 -26.37 0.64 -3.23
C PHE A 228 -27.61 0.41 -2.34
N GLN A 229 -27.96 1.34 -1.42
CA GLN A 229 -29.18 1.24 -0.60
C GLN A 229 -30.46 1.77 -1.30
N TYR A 230 -30.55 1.62 -2.62
CA TYR A 230 -31.77 1.92 -3.39
C TYR A 230 -32.45 0.64 -3.87
#